data_AF-A0A370N311-F1
#
_entry.id   AF-A0A370N311-F1
#
_cell.length_a   1.000
_cell.length_b   1.000
_cell.length_c   1.000
_cell.angle_alpha   90.00
_cell.angle_beta   90.00
_cell.angle_gamma   90.00
#
_symmetry.space_group_name_H-M   'P 1'
#
loop_
_entity.id
_entity.type
_entity.pdbx_description
1 polymer ?
#
loop_
_entity_poly.entity_id
_entity_poly.type
_entity_poly.pdbx_seq_one_letter_code
_entity_poly.pdbx_strand_id
1 'polypeptide(L)'
;MLLTRFLTEAGHGRLAVAELDEAENALVEVFTTGNETDVWSFSEAAIDALTLVVNEHDRQLLETRLEVVAAASARSGKTVWRYPPTFFGETGSGASEFAGRVHRPNLRQPFYWNGGRPAI
;
A
#
# COMPACT_ATOMS: atom_id res chain seq x y z
N MET A 1 -0.21 3.21 0.13
CA MET A 1 -0.35 4.26 1.16
C MET A 1 -0.56 3.75 2.59
N LEU A 2 -1.13 2.56 2.81
CA LEU A 2 -1.40 2.03 4.16
C LEU A 2 -0.19 1.99 5.11
N LEU A 3 1.00 1.66 4.60
CA LEU A 3 2.22 1.66 5.41
C LEU A 3 2.57 3.07 5.91
N THR A 4 2.57 4.07 5.03
CA THR A 4 2.79 5.47 5.38
C THR A 4 1.78 5.94 6.43
N ARG A 5 0.50 5.59 6.26
CA ARG A 5 -0.57 5.90 7.21
C ARG A 5 -0.34 5.30 8.59
N PHE A 6 0.02 4.01 8.68
CA PHE A 6 0.26 3.37 9.97
C PHE A 6 1.52 3.86 10.66
N LEU A 7 2.56 4.26 9.91
CA LEU A 7 3.73 4.91 10.48
C LEU A 7 3.40 6.32 10.97
N THR A 8 2.57 7.07 10.23
CA THR A 8 2.04 8.36 10.66
C THR A 8 1.22 8.24 11.95
N GLU A 9 0.27 7.29 12.01
CA GLU A 9 -0.52 6.99 13.21
C GLU A 9 0.35 6.57 14.41
N ALA A 10 1.49 5.94 14.17
CA ALA A 10 2.46 5.56 15.20
C ALA A 10 3.36 6.72 15.66
N GLY A 11 3.15 7.94 15.16
CA GLY A 11 3.90 9.14 15.53
C GLY A 11 5.17 9.37 14.71
N HIS A 12 5.37 8.62 13.62
CA HIS A 12 6.51 8.77 12.72
C HIS A 12 6.20 9.60 11.47
N GLY A 13 5.01 10.22 11.41
CA GLY A 13 4.55 11.02 10.29
C GLY A 13 4.87 12.50 10.43
N ARG A 14 5.28 13.13 9.33
CA ARG A 14 5.34 14.59 9.19
C ARG A 14 4.14 15.14 8.41
N LEU A 15 3.54 14.32 7.55
CA LEU A 15 2.28 14.65 6.89
C LEU A 15 1.10 14.44 7.84
N ALA A 16 0.14 15.35 7.78
CA ALA A 16 -1.14 15.19 8.44
C ALA A 16 -1.94 14.05 7.78
N VAL A 17 -2.77 13.36 8.57
CA VAL A 17 -3.63 12.28 8.05
C VAL A 17 -4.58 12.82 6.95
N ALA A 18 -5.01 14.08 7.06
CA ALA A 18 -5.85 14.72 6.04
C ALA A 18 -5.14 14.84 4.67
N GLU A 19 -3.82 15.07 4.64
CA GLU A 19 -3.04 15.13 3.39
C GLU A 19 -2.90 13.73 2.76
N LEU A 20 -2.83 12.68 3.59
CA LEU A 20 -2.87 11.29 3.11
C LEU A 20 -4.25 10.95 2.53
N ASP A 21 -5.33 11.40 3.18
CA ASP A 21 -6.71 11.16 2.73
C ASP A 21 -6.99 11.91 1.42
N GLU A 22 -6.46 13.12 1.24
CA GLU A 22 -6.56 13.88 -0.03
C GLU A 22 -5.87 13.13 -1.18
N ALA A 23 -4.66 12.63 -0.98
CA ALA A 23 -3.94 11.86 -1.99
C ALA A 23 -4.62 10.51 -2.30
N GLU A 24 -5.23 9.87 -1.29
CA GLU A 24 -6.02 8.65 -1.47
C GLU A 24 -7.29 8.92 -2.28
N ASN A 25 -8.02 10.01 -1.99
CA ASN A 25 -9.19 10.42 -2.75
C ASN A 25 -8.87 10.74 -4.21
N ALA A 26 -7.74 11.43 -4.46
CA ALA A 26 -7.28 11.72 -5.81
C ALA A 26 -6.99 10.43 -6.61
N LEU A 27 -6.41 9.41 -5.96
CA LEU A 27 -6.23 8.09 -6.58
C LEU A 27 -7.56 7.41 -6.87
N VAL A 28 -8.49 7.43 -5.91
CA VAL A 28 -9.82 6.82 -6.09
C VAL A 28 -10.54 7.45 -7.28
N GLU A 29 -10.50 8.78 -7.41
CA GLU A 29 -11.10 9.49 -8.55
C GLU A 29 -10.50 9.06 -9.90
N VAL A 30 -9.18 8.94 -9.97
CA VAL A 30 -8.49 8.46 -11.19
C VAL A 30 -8.87 7.02 -11.50
N PHE A 31 -8.95 6.14 -10.50
CA PHE A 31 -9.36 4.75 -10.69
C PHE A 31 -10.82 4.63 -11.12
N THR A 32 -11.73 5.40 -10.50
CA THR A 32 -13.14 5.41 -10.88
C THR A 32 -13.31 5.90 -12.31
N THR A 33 -12.71 7.04 -12.65
CA THR A 33 -12.80 7.62 -13.99
C THR A 33 -12.16 6.71 -15.04
N GLY A 34 -10.95 6.20 -14.78
CA GLY A 34 -10.24 5.30 -15.68
C GLY A 34 -10.99 3.99 -15.91
N ASN A 35 -11.62 3.43 -14.87
CA ASN A 35 -12.40 2.21 -15.01
C ASN A 35 -13.72 2.43 -15.79
N GLU A 36 -14.33 3.60 -15.68
CA GLU A 36 -15.56 3.94 -16.40
C GLU A 36 -15.32 4.37 -17.86
N THR A 37 -14.20 5.04 -18.13
CA THR A 37 -13.95 5.73 -19.40
C THR A 37 -12.77 5.19 -20.20
N ASP A 38 -11.97 4.30 -19.61
CA ASP A 38 -10.66 3.82 -20.13
C ASP A 38 -9.62 4.95 -20.34
N VAL A 39 -9.86 6.13 -19.76
CA VAL A 39 -8.94 7.27 -19.79
C VAL A 39 -8.22 7.38 -18.45
N TRP A 40 -6.91 7.13 -18.48
CA TRP A 40 -6.03 7.18 -17.32
C TRP A 40 -5.22 8.47 -17.32
N SER A 41 -5.71 9.50 -16.63
CA SER A 41 -5.02 10.78 -16.50
C SER A 41 -5.00 11.25 -15.06
N PHE A 42 -3.83 11.71 -14.61
CA PHE A 42 -3.67 12.36 -13.32
C PHE A 42 -3.66 13.88 -13.51
N SER A 43 -4.37 14.62 -12.66
CA SER A 43 -4.22 16.07 -12.58
C SER A 43 -2.87 16.43 -11.96
N GLU A 44 -2.39 17.63 -12.23
CA GLU A 44 -1.15 18.14 -11.60
C GLU A 44 -1.26 18.13 -10.06
N ALA A 45 -2.41 18.54 -9.52
CA ALA A 45 -2.68 18.47 -8.09
C ALA A 45 -2.60 17.03 -7.53
N ALA A 46 -3.09 16.03 -8.27
CA ALA A 46 -2.97 14.63 -7.86
C ALA A 46 -1.51 14.16 -7.85
N ILE A 47 -0.72 14.57 -8.84
CA ILE A 47 0.72 14.26 -8.92
C ILE A 47 1.47 14.89 -7.75
N ASP A 48 1.18 16.15 -7.42
CA ASP A 48 1.80 16.86 -6.31
C ASP A 48 1.48 16.20 -4.96
N ALA A 49 0.21 15.90 -4.72
CA ALA A 49 -0.24 15.21 -3.52
C ALA A 49 0.44 13.83 -3.39
N LEU A 50 0.50 13.05 -4.47
CA LEU A 50 1.15 11.75 -4.48
C LEU A 50 2.65 11.84 -4.21
N THR A 51 3.30 12.87 -4.77
CA THR A 51 4.73 13.12 -4.58
C THR A 51 5.04 13.41 -3.12
N LEU A 52 4.21 14.18 -2.43
CA LEU A 52 4.34 14.41 -0.98
C LEU A 52 4.28 13.09 -0.20
N VAL A 53 3.32 12.22 -0.53
CA VAL A 53 3.18 10.92 0.16
C VAL A 53 4.36 10.00 -0.10
N VAL A 54 4.89 9.96 -1.33
CA VAL A 54 6.08 9.16 -1.67
C VAL A 54 7.31 9.67 -0.92
N ASN A 55 7.55 10.98 -0.91
CA ASN A 55 8.68 11.56 -0.19
C ASN A 55 8.59 11.29 1.32
N GLU A 56 7.39 11.38 1.89
CA GLU A 56 7.17 11.04 3.28
C GLU A 56 7.39 9.54 3.55
N HIS A 57 6.96 8.68 2.62
CA HIS A 57 7.22 7.25 2.73
C HIS A 57 8.71 6.94 2.74
N ASP A 58 9.47 7.49 1.80
CA ASP A 58 10.91 7.30 1.71
C ASP A 58 11.62 7.80 2.98
N ARG A 59 11.24 8.98 3.46
CA ARG A 59 11.76 9.51 4.72
C ARG A 59 11.45 8.59 5.89
N GLN A 60 10.21 8.12 6.02
CA GLN A 60 9.83 7.20 7.08
C GLN A 60 10.64 5.91 7.05
N LEU A 61 10.93 5.35 5.87
CA LEU A 61 11.77 4.17 5.74
C LEU A 61 13.24 4.43 6.13
N LEU A 62 13.76 5.63 5.86
CA LEU A 62 15.13 6.00 6.20
C LEU A 62 15.33 6.34 7.67
N GLU A 63 14.34 6.98 8.30
CA GLU A 63 14.47 7.52 9.67
C GLU A 63 13.86 6.63 10.75
N THR A 64 12.98 5.70 10.39
CA THR A 64 12.27 4.86 11.38
C THR A 64 13.02 3.57 11.67
N ARG A 65 13.04 3.15 12.94
CA ARG A 65 13.62 1.86 13.34
C ARG A 65 12.90 0.71 12.62
N LEU A 66 13.68 -0.24 12.12
CA LEU A 66 13.18 -1.39 11.34
C LEU A 66 12.08 -2.18 12.08
N GLU A 67 12.14 -2.28 13.42
CA GLU A 67 11.14 -2.95 14.24
C GLU A 67 9.73 -2.33 14.09
N VAL A 68 9.65 -1.00 14.00
CA VAL A 68 8.39 -0.26 13.84
C VAL A 68 7.87 -0.42 12.42
N VAL A 69 8.77 -0.34 11.42
CA VAL A 69 8.43 -0.56 10.02
C VAL A 69 7.88 -1.97 9.81
N ALA A 70 8.48 -2.98 10.43
CA ALA A 70 8.02 -4.37 10.36
C ALA A 70 6.61 -4.54 10.99
N ALA A 71 6.38 -3.93 12.15
CA ALA A 71 5.08 -3.96 12.82
C ALA A 71 3.97 -3.29 11.98
N ALA A 72 4.26 -2.11 11.42
CA ALA A 72 3.34 -1.40 10.54
C ALA A 72 3.08 -2.18 9.25
N SER A 73 4.11 -2.78 8.65
CA SER A 73 3.98 -3.61 7.43
C SER A 73 3.10 -4.84 7.66
N ALA A 74 3.24 -5.52 8.81
CA ALA A 74 2.39 -6.64 9.17
C ALA A 74 0.91 -6.22 9.34
N ARG A 75 0.66 -5.01 9.86
CA ARG A 75 -0.69 -4.43 9.97
C ARG A 75 -1.25 -4.08 8.58
N SER A 76 -0.43 -3.51 7.70
CA SER A 76 -0.80 -3.19 6.31
C SER A 76 -1.21 -4.44 5.54
N GLY A 77 -0.41 -5.51 5.61
CA GLY A 77 -0.73 -6.79 4.96
C GLY A 77 -2.09 -7.33 5.41
N LYS A 78 -2.36 -7.37 6.73
CA LYS A 78 -3.66 -7.80 7.26
C LYS A 78 -4.83 -6.95 6.76
N THR A 79 -4.60 -5.66 6.54
CA THR A 79 -5.64 -4.71 6.11
C THR A 79 -5.96 -4.88 4.62
N VAL A 80 -4.95 -5.02 3.77
CA VAL A 80 -5.14 -5.33 2.33
C VAL A 80 -5.95 -6.61 2.15
N TRP A 81 -5.65 -7.64 2.95
CA TRP A 81 -6.39 -8.91 2.94
C TRP A 81 -7.87 -8.81 3.34
N ARG A 82 -8.31 -7.68 3.93
CA ARG A 82 -9.70 -7.47 4.36
C ARG A 82 -10.55 -6.75 3.31
N TYR A 83 -9.94 -6.11 2.30
CA TYR A 83 -10.68 -5.46 1.22
C TYR A 83 -11.02 -6.47 0.11
N PRO A 84 -12.27 -6.47 -0.41
CA PRO A 84 -12.67 -7.39 -1.48
C PRO A 84 -11.89 -7.08 -2.77
N PRO A 85 -11.61 -8.10 -3.61
CA PRO A 85 -10.85 -7.93 -4.87
C PRO A 85 -11.52 -6.96 -5.86
N THR A 86 -12.81 -6.68 -5.70
CA THR A 86 -13.53 -5.64 -6.46
C THR A 86 -12.94 -4.24 -6.28
N PHE A 87 -12.18 -3.98 -5.21
CA PHE A 87 -11.46 -2.73 -5.00
C PHE A 87 -10.29 -2.55 -5.98
N PHE A 88 -9.78 -3.64 -6.57
CA PHE A 88 -8.65 -3.65 -7.52
C PHE A 88 -9.08 -3.71 -8.99
N GLY A 89 -10.36 -3.44 -9.29
CA GLY A 89 -10.85 -3.33 -10.68
C GLY A 89 -11.06 -4.65 -11.43
N GLU A 90 -10.89 -5.82 -10.80
CA GLU A 90 -11.19 -7.09 -11.48
C GLU A 90 -12.70 -7.41 -11.45
N THR A 91 -13.46 -6.78 -12.35
CA THR A 91 -14.82 -7.22 -12.70
C THR A 91 -14.78 -8.18 -13.89
N GLY A 92 -14.38 -9.42 -13.67
CA GLY A 92 -14.54 -10.47 -14.69
C GLY A 92 -13.90 -11.79 -14.31
N SER A 93 -14.73 -12.82 -14.06
CA SER A 93 -14.49 -14.28 -13.98
C SER A 93 -13.25 -14.87 -13.27
N GLY A 94 -12.20 -14.11 -12.97
CA GLY A 94 -10.95 -14.53 -12.33
C GLY A 94 -10.90 -14.29 -10.82
N ALA A 95 -11.83 -13.52 -10.26
CA ALA A 95 -11.89 -13.26 -8.82
C ALA A 95 -12.06 -14.54 -7.99
N SER A 96 -12.75 -15.57 -8.51
CA SER A 96 -12.86 -16.89 -7.87
C SER A 96 -11.59 -17.74 -8.03
N GLU A 97 -10.81 -17.52 -9.08
CA GLU A 97 -9.56 -18.25 -9.34
C GLU A 97 -8.40 -17.69 -8.50
N PHE A 98 -8.36 -16.38 -8.29
CA PHE A 98 -7.39 -15.71 -7.41
C PHE A 98 -7.63 -16.07 -5.93
N ALA A 99 -8.89 -16.07 -5.48
CA ALA A 99 -9.25 -16.45 -4.12
C ALA A 99 -8.91 -17.92 -3.79
N GLY A 100 -8.93 -18.81 -4.78
CA GLY A 100 -8.58 -20.23 -4.63
C GLY A 100 -7.08 -20.52 -4.59
N ARG A 101 -6.23 -19.65 -5.16
CA ARG A 101 -4.79 -19.90 -5.32
C ARG A 101 -3.93 -19.27 -4.22
N VAL A 102 -4.42 -18.25 -3.50
CA VAL A 102 -3.62 -17.61 -2.44
C VAL A 102 -3.78 -18.33 -1.10
N HIS A 103 -2.91 -19.31 -0.89
CA HIS A 103 -2.72 -20.01 0.37
C HIS A 103 -2.46 -19.01 1.51
N ARG A 104 -3.21 -19.09 2.61
CA ARG A 104 -2.94 -18.35 3.85
C ARG A 104 -1.49 -18.61 4.27
N PRO A 105 -0.59 -17.62 4.33
CA PRO A 105 0.66 -17.82 5.04
C PRO A 105 0.32 -17.94 6.52
N ASN A 106 0.62 -19.08 7.11
CA ASN A 106 0.41 -19.36 8.52
C ASN A 106 1.28 -18.37 9.33
N LEU A 107 0.65 -17.33 9.92
CA LEU A 107 1.30 -16.22 10.65
C LEU A 107 1.97 -16.65 11.99
N ARG A 108 2.38 -17.92 12.11
CA ARG A 108 3.06 -18.49 13.29
C ARG A 108 4.51 -18.94 13.04
N GLN A 109 5.06 -18.72 11.85
CA GLN A 109 6.46 -19.05 11.58
C GLN A 109 7.33 -17.78 11.66
N PRO A 110 8.39 -17.73 12.49
CA PRO A 110 9.34 -16.63 12.47
C PRO A 110 10.09 -16.61 11.12
N PHE A 111 10.15 -15.43 10.50
CA PHE A 111 10.82 -15.21 9.22
C PHE A 111 12.34 -15.22 9.44
N TYR A 112 13.03 -16.30 9.07
CA TYR A 112 14.49 -16.36 9.05
C TYR A 112 15.02 -15.98 7.67
N TRP A 113 15.81 -14.90 7.61
CA TRP A 113 16.56 -14.48 6.43
C TRP A 113 17.70 -15.48 6.14
N ASN A 114 17.56 -16.30 5.09
CA ASN A 114 18.65 -17.12 4.58
C ASN A 114 19.48 -16.28 3.59
N GLY A 115 20.59 -15.71 4.08
CA GLY A 115 21.51 -14.87 3.31
C GLY A 115 22.24 -15.62 2.18
N GLY A 116 21.55 -15.82 1.06
CA GLY A 116 22.15 -16.32 -0.17
C GLY A 116 23.10 -15.28 -0.77
N ARG A 117 24.42 -15.55 -0.70
CA ARG A 117 25.44 -14.83 -1.48
C ARG A 117 25.21 -15.08 -2.98
N PRO A 118 25.41 -14.08 -3.85
CA PRO A 118 25.38 -14.32 -5.30
C PRO A 118 26.60 -15.15 -5.70
N ALA A 119 26.37 -16.19 -6.51
CA ALA A 119 27.44 -16.93 -7.16
C ALA A 119 28.11 -16.03 -8.22
N ILE A 120 29.43 -16.01 -8.20
CA ILE A 120 30.32 -15.38 -9.21
C ILE A 120 30.47 -16.33 -10.39
#